data_AF-A0A660ZS19-F1
#
_entry.id   AF-A0A660ZS19-F1
#
_cell.length_a   1.000
_cell.length_b   1.000
_cell.length_c   1.000
_cell.angle_alpha   90.00
_cell.angle_beta   90.00
_cell.angle_gamma   90.00
#
_symmetry.space_group_name_H-M   'P 1'
#
loop_
_entity.id
_entity.type
_entity.pdbx_description
1 polymer ?
#
loop_
_entity_poly.entity_id
_entity_poly.type
_entity_poly.pdbx_seq_one_letter_code
_entity_poly.pdbx_strand_id
1 'polypeptide(L)'
;ERVDEDLARELRRHVDEGDRDGWWIYRRNYFFGRFIKGAGWNRDRVLRLYRRDRGRYDDRCVHEEVVLVDGAQAGRCEHRILHYSYTEWASSFQRLLDYSRAGARERARRGQRGSVAAVLFKPCGRFFRQYIIDAGFRDGLHGLVLCQWSALGVFLREARLLLGDTGEAEVSRGPIPEPRVECVQGRLPRGSRPGGSPGPE
;
A
#
# COMPACT_ATOMS: atom_id res chain seq x y z
N GLU A 1 -3.17 15.82 2.24
CA GLU A 1 -3.59 16.27 0.89
C GLU A 1 -3.38 17.77 0.81
N ARG A 2 -3.23 18.36 -0.38
CA ARG A 2 -3.14 19.82 -0.56
C ARG A 2 -4.08 20.25 -1.67
N VAL A 3 -4.79 21.33 -1.42
CA VAL A 3 -5.69 22.01 -2.36
C VAL A 3 -4.94 23.22 -2.86
N ASP A 4 -4.76 23.34 -4.17
CA ASP A 4 -4.17 24.53 -4.79
C ASP A 4 -5.23 25.63 -4.94
N GLU A 5 -4.80 26.83 -5.35
CA GLU A 5 -5.70 27.98 -5.46
C GLU A 5 -6.80 27.77 -6.50
N ASP A 6 -6.51 27.03 -7.58
CA ASP A 6 -7.46 26.73 -8.64
C ASP A 6 -8.57 25.81 -8.13
N LEU A 7 -8.21 24.70 -7.49
CA LEU A 7 -9.17 23.80 -6.86
C LEU A 7 -9.92 24.50 -5.73
N ALA A 8 -9.27 25.37 -4.93
CA ALA A 8 -9.96 26.11 -3.88
C ALA A 8 -11.03 27.07 -4.45
N ARG A 9 -10.74 27.76 -5.55
CA ARG A 9 -11.71 28.62 -6.24
C ARG A 9 -12.87 27.80 -6.81
N GLU A 10 -12.56 26.69 -7.46
CA GLU A 10 -13.56 25.77 -8.00
C GLU A 10 -14.49 25.22 -6.91
N LEU A 11 -13.94 24.76 -5.79
CA LEU A 11 -14.74 24.21 -4.69
C LEU A 11 -15.64 25.27 -4.05
N ARG A 12 -15.17 26.51 -3.89
CA ARG A 12 -16.01 27.61 -3.39
C ARG A 12 -17.18 27.89 -4.34
N ARG A 13 -16.91 27.97 -5.65
CA ARG A 13 -17.95 28.14 -6.67
C ARG A 13 -19.02 27.05 -6.56
N HIS A 14 -18.62 25.78 -6.44
CA HIS A 14 -19.57 24.68 -6.31
C HIS A 14 -20.40 24.72 -5.01
N VAL A 15 -19.82 25.24 -3.93
CA VAL A 15 -20.57 25.46 -2.68
C VAL A 15 -21.59 26.58 -2.84
N ASP A 16 -21.20 27.67 -3.50
CA ASP A 16 -22.07 28.83 -3.72
C ASP A 16 -23.22 28.52 -4.69
N GLU A 17 -22.97 27.71 -5.73
CA GLU A 17 -23.97 27.26 -6.70
C GLU A 17 -24.97 26.27 -6.09
N GLY A 18 -24.52 25.36 -5.23
CA GLY A 18 -25.37 24.41 -4.49
C GLY A 18 -26.18 23.45 -5.37
N ASP A 19 -25.74 23.19 -6.61
CA ASP A 19 -26.48 22.42 -7.62
C ASP A 19 -26.36 20.89 -7.44
N ARG A 20 -25.35 20.43 -6.69
CA ARG A 20 -25.07 19.01 -6.43
C ARG A 20 -24.93 18.71 -4.95
N ASP A 21 -25.17 17.45 -4.59
CA ASP A 21 -25.01 16.95 -3.23
C ASP A 21 -23.58 16.54 -2.90
N GLY A 22 -22.71 16.39 -3.90
CA GLY A 22 -21.29 16.17 -3.71
C GLY A 22 -20.46 16.22 -4.98
N TRP A 23 -19.14 16.24 -4.82
CA TRP A 23 -18.18 16.45 -5.89
C TRP A 23 -16.99 15.49 -5.79
N TRP A 24 -16.81 14.72 -6.87
CA TRP A 24 -15.65 13.86 -7.05
C TRP A 24 -14.43 14.68 -7.43
N ILE A 25 -13.34 14.51 -6.67
CA ILE A 25 -12.07 15.18 -6.94
C ILE A 25 -11.04 14.13 -7.32
N TYR A 26 -10.45 14.25 -8.51
CA TYR A 26 -9.36 13.37 -8.90
C TYR A 26 -8.10 13.68 -8.11
N ARG A 27 -7.36 12.64 -7.74
CA ARG A 27 -6.08 12.79 -7.05
C ARG A 27 -4.95 12.91 -8.06
N ARG A 28 -4.03 13.83 -7.77
CA ARG A 28 -2.70 13.88 -8.38
C ARG A 28 -1.73 13.25 -7.39
N ASN A 29 -1.51 11.96 -7.56
CA ASN A 29 -0.79 11.15 -6.61
C ASN A 29 0.73 11.35 -6.73
N TYR A 30 1.37 11.64 -5.60
CA TYR A 30 2.82 11.83 -5.48
C TYR A 30 3.46 10.60 -4.82
N PHE A 31 4.53 10.12 -5.45
CA PHE A 31 5.29 8.95 -5.05
C PHE A 31 6.78 9.28 -5.13
N PHE A 32 7.46 9.33 -3.97
CA PHE A 32 8.91 9.48 -3.84
C PHE A 32 9.56 10.46 -4.84
N GLY A 33 9.20 11.74 -4.78
CA GLY A 33 9.82 12.75 -5.64
C GLY A 33 9.04 13.12 -6.89
N ARG A 34 8.00 12.34 -7.26
CA ARG A 34 7.35 12.49 -8.57
C ARG A 34 5.85 12.30 -8.53
N PHE A 35 5.12 13.09 -9.32
CA PHE A 35 3.71 12.84 -9.60
C PHE A 35 3.55 11.73 -10.65
N ILE A 36 2.72 10.74 -10.32
CA ILE A 36 2.49 9.56 -11.15
C ILE A 36 1.33 9.82 -12.11
N LYS A 37 1.52 9.46 -13.39
CA LYS A 37 0.53 9.66 -14.46
C LYS A 37 -0.11 8.35 -14.94
N GLY A 38 0.54 7.22 -14.69
CA GLY A 38 0.09 5.87 -15.05
C GLY A 38 -0.26 5.02 -13.83
N ALA A 39 -0.07 3.70 -13.93
CA ALA A 39 -0.29 2.70 -12.88
C ALA A 39 -1.72 2.67 -12.29
N GLY A 40 -2.67 3.28 -12.99
CA GLY A 40 -4.08 3.41 -12.63
C GLY A 40 -4.36 4.59 -11.70
N TRP A 41 -3.32 5.30 -11.25
CA TRP A 41 -3.41 6.38 -10.27
C TRP A 41 -3.95 7.69 -10.85
N ASN A 42 -4.02 7.81 -12.16
CA ASN A 42 -4.62 8.96 -12.84
C ASN A 42 -6.16 8.96 -12.84
N ARG A 43 -6.79 7.81 -12.63
CA ARG A 43 -8.26 7.65 -12.57
C ARG A 43 -8.80 7.61 -11.14
N ASP A 44 -7.90 7.76 -10.19
CA ASP A 44 -8.19 7.75 -8.76
C ASP A 44 -8.91 9.03 -8.35
N ARG A 45 -10.12 8.89 -7.81
CA ARG A 45 -10.98 9.99 -7.37
C ARG A 45 -11.51 9.70 -5.99
N VAL A 46 -11.77 10.76 -5.23
CA VAL A 46 -12.36 10.69 -3.89
C VAL A 46 -13.50 11.68 -3.78
N LEU A 47 -14.55 11.29 -3.06
CA LEU A 47 -15.63 12.20 -2.69
C LEU A 47 -15.19 12.97 -1.43
N ARG A 48 -14.87 14.25 -1.58
CA ARG A 48 -14.32 15.08 -0.49
C ARG A 48 -15.15 16.31 -0.17
N LEU A 49 -15.91 16.80 -1.14
CA LEU A 49 -16.91 17.83 -0.96
C LEU A 49 -18.28 17.18 -1.12
N TYR A 50 -19.09 17.21 -0.08
CA TYR A 50 -20.44 16.67 -0.08
C TYR A 50 -21.27 17.32 1.01
N ARG A 51 -22.58 17.34 0.83
CA ARG A 51 -23.52 17.81 1.83
C ARG A 51 -23.55 16.83 3.00
N ARG A 52 -23.45 17.35 4.22
CA ARG A 52 -23.34 16.55 5.45
C ARG A 52 -24.52 15.60 5.66
N ASP A 53 -25.73 16.02 5.27
CA ASP A 53 -26.97 15.24 5.33
C ASP A 53 -27.12 14.21 4.20
N ARG A 54 -26.21 14.21 3.22
CA ARG A 54 -26.26 13.37 2.02
C ARG A 54 -25.06 12.45 1.83
N GLY A 55 -24.05 12.54 2.70
CA GLY A 55 -22.89 11.64 2.68
C GLY A 55 -22.88 10.67 3.85
N ARG A 56 -22.45 9.43 3.60
CA ARG A 56 -22.19 8.42 4.63
C ARG A 56 -20.90 7.66 4.32
N TYR A 57 -20.25 7.11 5.33
CA TYR A 57 -19.15 6.17 5.11
C TYR A 57 -19.70 4.81 4.68
N ASP A 58 -19.03 4.17 3.73
CA ASP A 58 -19.32 2.77 3.36
C ASP A 58 -18.86 1.81 4.48
N ASP A 59 -19.55 0.69 4.67
CA ASP A 59 -19.32 -0.28 5.75
C ASP A 59 -18.06 -1.16 5.53
N ARG A 60 -17.13 -0.72 4.67
CA ARG A 60 -15.92 -1.47 4.33
C ARG A 60 -14.84 -1.23 5.39
N CYS A 61 -14.35 -2.31 6.00
CA CYS A 61 -13.22 -2.27 6.94
C CYS A 61 -11.89 -1.77 6.32
N VAL A 62 -11.77 -1.72 4.98
CA VAL A 62 -10.58 -1.25 4.27
C VAL A 62 -11.03 -0.34 3.12
N HIS A 63 -10.49 0.89 3.10
CA HIS A 63 -10.93 2.00 2.23
C HIS A 63 -12.35 2.48 2.55
N GLU A 64 -12.57 2.93 3.79
CA GLU A 64 -13.75 3.75 4.12
C GLU A 64 -13.79 4.95 3.18
N GLU A 65 -14.70 4.90 2.21
CA GLU A 65 -14.95 5.96 1.27
C GLU A 65 -16.30 6.57 1.61
N VAL A 66 -16.40 7.89 1.48
CA VAL A 66 -17.70 8.55 1.60
C VAL A 66 -18.47 8.25 0.33
N VAL A 67 -19.68 7.72 0.49
CA VAL A 67 -20.65 7.52 -0.58
C VAL A 67 -21.83 8.46 -0.36
N LEU A 68 -22.45 8.90 -1.45
CA LEU A 68 -23.70 9.65 -1.37
C LEU A 68 -24.88 8.70 -1.13
N VAL A 69 -25.91 9.21 -0.46
CA VAL A 69 -27.19 8.49 -0.28
C VAL A 69 -27.92 8.31 -1.61
N ASP A 70 -28.86 7.36 -1.66
CA ASP A 70 -29.64 7.11 -2.87
C ASP A 70 -30.41 8.37 -3.31
N GLY A 71 -30.37 8.66 -4.61
CA GLY A 71 -30.99 9.84 -5.20
C GLY A 71 -30.18 11.13 -5.12
N ALA A 72 -29.06 11.16 -4.38
CA ALA A 72 -28.17 12.32 -4.37
C ALA A 72 -27.33 12.42 -5.65
N GLN A 73 -27.11 13.65 -6.11
CA GLN A 73 -26.39 13.92 -7.36
C GLN A 73 -24.94 14.29 -7.09
N ALA A 74 -24.02 13.64 -7.82
CA ALA A 74 -22.60 13.95 -7.76
C ALA A 74 -22.12 14.71 -9.01
N GLY A 75 -21.41 15.80 -8.80
CA GLY A 75 -20.58 16.45 -9.80
C GLY A 75 -19.14 15.92 -9.80
N ARG A 76 -18.30 16.47 -10.67
CA ARG A 76 -16.88 16.14 -10.77
C ARG A 76 -16.08 17.42 -10.97
N CYS A 77 -15.07 17.64 -10.13
CA CYS A 77 -14.17 18.77 -10.28
C CYS A 77 -13.24 18.56 -11.48
N GLU A 78 -12.90 19.66 -12.12
CA GLU A 78 -11.92 19.76 -13.20
C GLU A 78 -10.50 19.70 -12.64
N HIS A 79 -10.24 20.41 -11.54
CA HIS A 79 -8.93 20.43 -10.89
C HIS A 79 -8.72 19.21 -9.99
N ARG A 80 -7.44 18.88 -9.78
CA ARG A 80 -7.02 17.69 -9.06
C ARG A 80 -6.45 18.06 -7.69
N ILE A 81 -6.81 17.31 -6.66
CA ILE A 81 -6.20 17.47 -5.34
C ILE A 81 -4.80 16.84 -5.33
N LEU A 82 -3.82 17.55 -4.77
CA LEU A 82 -2.47 17.03 -4.61
C LEU A 82 -2.44 16.02 -3.46
N HIS A 83 -2.11 14.77 -3.78
CA HIS A 83 -2.18 13.67 -2.83
C HIS A 83 -0.78 13.07 -2.60
N TYR A 84 -0.18 13.43 -1.46
CA TYR A 84 1.15 12.97 -1.04
C TYR A 84 1.02 11.69 -0.21
N SER A 85 0.82 10.55 -0.88
CA SER A 85 0.66 9.26 -0.19
C SER A 85 1.96 8.70 0.35
N TYR A 86 3.06 8.85 -0.40
CA TYR A 86 4.32 8.17 -0.14
C TYR A 86 5.47 9.17 -0.21
N THR A 87 5.90 9.64 0.96
CA THR A 87 6.99 10.62 1.11
C THR A 87 8.23 10.01 1.76
N GLU A 88 8.05 9.06 2.69
CA GLU A 88 9.13 8.43 3.45
C GLU A 88 9.00 6.90 3.41
N TRP A 89 10.13 6.20 3.30
CA TRP A 89 10.14 4.75 3.16
C TRP A 89 9.57 4.00 4.37
N ALA A 90 9.99 4.38 5.59
CA ALA A 90 9.57 3.69 6.81
C ALA A 90 8.04 3.77 7.01
N SER A 91 7.48 4.97 6.94
CA SER A 91 6.02 5.17 7.08
C SER A 91 5.24 4.52 5.93
N SER A 92 5.78 4.55 4.72
CA SER A 92 5.20 3.87 3.56
C SER A 92 5.12 2.36 3.78
N PHE A 93 6.21 1.76 4.26
CA PHE A 93 6.30 0.32 4.50
C PHE A 93 5.38 -0.11 5.65
N GLN A 94 5.30 0.68 6.72
CA GLN A 94 4.35 0.43 7.80
C GLN A 94 2.90 0.41 7.28
N ARG A 95 2.52 1.42 6.47
CA ARG A 95 1.21 1.42 5.82
C ARG A 95 1.00 0.17 4.97
N LEU A 96 1.99 -0.23 4.17
CA LEU A 96 1.90 -1.45 3.36
C LEU A 96 1.58 -2.68 4.21
N LEU A 97 2.23 -2.81 5.38
CA LEU A 97 1.97 -3.87 6.34
C LEU A 97 0.56 -3.76 6.94
N ASP A 98 0.12 -2.57 7.35
CA ASP A 98 -1.19 -2.38 7.96
C ASP A 98 -2.32 -2.68 6.98
N TYR A 99 -2.24 -2.14 5.76
CA TYR A 99 -3.22 -2.38 4.69
C TYR A 99 -3.26 -3.85 4.28
N SER A 100 -2.12 -4.52 4.16
CA SER A 100 -2.12 -5.96 3.82
C SER A 100 -2.69 -6.81 4.96
N ARG A 101 -2.54 -6.40 6.24
CA ARG A 101 -3.13 -7.09 7.40
C ARG A 101 -4.65 -6.89 7.42
N ALA A 102 -5.11 -5.64 7.30
CA ALA A 102 -6.52 -5.30 7.23
C ALA A 102 -7.21 -5.99 6.04
N GLY A 103 -6.57 -6.02 4.88
CA GLY A 103 -7.09 -6.70 3.70
C GLY A 103 -7.15 -8.23 3.85
N ALA A 104 -6.24 -8.85 4.61
CA ALA A 104 -6.29 -10.28 4.91
C ALA A 104 -7.45 -10.59 5.88
N ARG A 105 -7.61 -9.77 6.93
CA ARG A 105 -8.75 -9.85 7.88
C ARG A 105 -10.09 -9.82 7.17
N GLU A 106 -10.29 -8.80 6.34
CA GLU A 106 -11.56 -8.60 5.63
C GLU A 106 -11.90 -9.81 4.76
N ARG A 107 -10.90 -10.39 4.09
CA ARG A 107 -11.13 -11.57 3.24
C ARG A 107 -11.40 -12.83 4.05
N ALA A 108 -10.74 -13.00 5.19
CA ALA A 108 -11.03 -14.10 6.11
C ALA A 108 -12.45 -14.01 6.69
N ARG A 109 -12.90 -12.80 7.09
CA ARG A 109 -14.28 -12.54 7.54
C ARG A 109 -15.33 -12.88 6.51
N ARG A 110 -15.01 -12.69 5.22
CA ARG A 110 -15.85 -13.11 4.08
C ARG A 110 -15.76 -14.61 3.76
N GLY A 111 -15.15 -15.42 4.63
CA GLY A 111 -15.01 -16.87 4.46
C GLY A 111 -14.00 -17.28 3.38
N GLN A 112 -13.17 -16.37 2.87
CA GLN A 112 -12.20 -16.70 1.83
C GLN A 112 -10.96 -17.36 2.43
N ARG A 113 -10.49 -18.41 1.77
CA ARG A 113 -9.26 -19.12 2.14
C ARG A 113 -8.08 -18.68 1.29
N GLY A 114 -6.89 -18.66 1.90
CA GLY A 114 -5.64 -18.47 1.16
C GLY A 114 -5.31 -19.70 0.32
N SER A 115 -4.57 -19.50 -0.76
CA SER A 115 -4.02 -20.60 -1.57
C SER A 115 -2.64 -20.23 -2.07
N VAL A 116 -1.77 -21.22 -2.24
CA VAL A 116 -0.42 -21.04 -2.79
C VAL A 116 -0.50 -20.41 -4.19
N ALA A 117 -1.45 -20.85 -5.02
CA ALA A 117 -1.70 -20.27 -6.33
C ALA A 117 -2.05 -18.77 -6.24
N ALA A 118 -2.87 -18.35 -5.27
CA ALA A 118 -3.19 -16.94 -5.07
C ALA A 118 -1.96 -16.12 -4.67
N VAL A 119 -1.08 -16.66 -3.81
CA VAL A 119 0.16 -16.00 -3.39
C VAL A 119 1.11 -15.78 -4.57
N LEU A 120 1.22 -16.73 -5.50
CA LEU A 120 2.12 -16.64 -6.65
C LEU A 120 1.53 -15.79 -7.79
N PHE A 121 0.30 -16.05 -8.20
CA PHE A 121 -0.24 -15.48 -9.44
C PHE A 121 -0.91 -14.12 -9.26
N LYS A 122 -1.54 -13.82 -8.11
CA LYS A 122 -2.21 -12.52 -7.93
C LYS A 122 -1.25 -11.34 -7.91
N PRO A 123 -0.07 -11.39 -7.26
CA PRO A 123 0.91 -10.30 -7.34
C PRO A 123 1.40 -10.07 -8.76
N CYS A 124 1.70 -11.14 -9.51
CA CYS A 124 2.10 -11.06 -10.91
C CYS A 124 1.01 -10.42 -11.78
N GLY A 125 -0.25 -10.86 -11.61
CA GLY A 125 -1.40 -10.26 -12.31
C GLY A 125 -1.60 -8.78 -11.95
N ARG A 126 -1.39 -8.41 -10.67
CA ARG A 126 -1.46 -7.01 -10.23
C ARG A 126 -0.38 -6.17 -10.89
N PHE A 127 0.86 -6.65 -10.89
CA PHE A 127 1.99 -5.98 -11.53
C PHE A 127 1.73 -5.80 -13.02
N PHE A 128 1.40 -6.88 -13.74
CA PHE A 128 1.16 -6.84 -15.18
C PHE A 128 0.06 -5.83 -15.55
N ARG A 129 -1.07 -5.88 -14.82
CA ARG A 129 -2.17 -4.94 -15.04
C ARG A 129 -1.72 -3.49 -14.82
N GLN A 130 -1.08 -3.17 -13.70
CA GLN A 130 -0.70 -1.77 -13.45
C GLN A 130 0.41 -1.28 -14.36
N TYR A 131 1.40 -2.13 -14.62
CA TYR A 131 2.57 -1.74 -15.37
C TYR A 131 2.25 -1.62 -16.85
N ILE A 132 1.59 -2.62 -17.44
CA ILE A 132 1.28 -2.68 -18.88
C ILE A 132 -0.07 -2.04 -19.19
N ILE A 133 -1.17 -2.55 -18.60
CA ILE A 133 -2.54 -2.12 -18.97
C ILE A 133 -2.81 -0.70 -18.51
N ASP A 134 -2.43 -0.35 -17.28
CA ASP A 134 -2.60 1.00 -16.74
C ASP A 134 -1.41 1.92 -17.06
N ALA A 135 -0.55 1.49 -18.00
CA ALA A 135 0.57 2.24 -18.55
C ALA A 135 1.52 2.82 -17.48
N GLY A 136 1.75 2.08 -16.39
CA GLY A 136 2.72 2.45 -15.35
C GLY A 136 4.14 2.62 -15.90
N PHE A 137 4.51 1.92 -16.98
CA PHE A 137 5.81 2.09 -17.64
C PHE A 137 6.08 3.54 -18.11
N ARG A 138 5.04 4.36 -18.33
CA ARG A 138 5.18 5.77 -18.76
C ARG A 138 5.82 6.67 -17.71
N ASP A 139 5.81 6.25 -16.45
CA ASP A 139 6.46 6.96 -15.34
C ASP A 139 7.90 6.49 -15.09
N GLY A 140 8.45 5.63 -15.96
CA GLY A 140 9.82 5.13 -15.88
C GLY A 140 10.08 4.32 -14.60
N LEU A 141 11.21 4.59 -13.93
CA LEU A 141 11.60 3.89 -12.71
C LEU A 141 10.58 4.05 -11.58
N HIS A 142 10.00 5.23 -11.41
CA HIS A 142 8.95 5.46 -10.40
C HIS A 142 7.72 4.57 -10.66
N GLY A 143 7.34 4.41 -11.93
CA GLY A 143 6.25 3.53 -12.32
C GLY A 143 6.54 2.06 -12.03
N LEU A 144 7.76 1.60 -12.34
CA LEU A 144 8.21 0.24 -12.04
C LEU A 144 8.16 -0.04 -10.53
N VAL A 145 8.79 0.83 -9.73
CA VAL A 145 8.85 0.70 -8.26
C VAL A 145 7.44 0.71 -7.68
N LEU A 146 6.55 1.59 -8.16
CA LEU A 146 5.17 1.66 -7.70
C LEU A 146 4.37 0.38 -8.03
N CYS A 147 4.52 -0.16 -9.23
CA CYS A 147 3.85 -1.40 -9.63
C CYS A 147 4.34 -2.58 -8.79
N GLN A 148 5.66 -2.65 -8.54
CA GLN A 148 6.25 -3.67 -7.67
C GLN A 148 5.79 -3.51 -6.21
N TRP A 149 5.70 -2.29 -5.71
CA TRP A 149 5.18 -1.97 -4.38
C TRP A 149 3.74 -2.43 -4.21
N SER A 150 2.90 -2.18 -5.22
CA SER A 150 1.51 -2.62 -5.23
C SER A 150 1.38 -4.15 -5.28
N ALA A 151 2.25 -4.82 -6.06
CA ALA A 151 2.30 -6.28 -6.11
C ALA A 151 2.75 -6.88 -4.77
N LEU A 152 3.74 -6.26 -4.09
CA LEU A 152 4.18 -6.67 -2.77
C LEU A 152 3.04 -6.59 -1.73
N GLY A 153 2.23 -5.53 -1.77
CA GLY A 153 1.05 -5.42 -0.90
C GLY A 153 0.04 -6.55 -1.11
N VAL A 154 -0.19 -6.95 -2.37
CA VAL A 154 -1.03 -8.12 -2.69
C VAL A 154 -0.38 -9.39 -2.17
N PHE A 155 0.91 -9.60 -2.41
CA PHE A 155 1.64 -10.76 -1.94
C PHE A 155 1.52 -10.93 -0.42
N LEU A 156 1.82 -9.87 0.34
CA LEU A 156 1.73 -9.89 1.80
C LEU A 156 0.31 -10.20 2.30
N ARG A 157 -0.71 -9.65 1.63
CA ARG A 157 -2.11 -9.95 1.95
C ARG A 157 -2.46 -11.42 1.72
N GLU A 158 -2.11 -11.97 0.56
CA GLU A 158 -2.40 -13.38 0.26
C GLU A 158 -1.59 -14.33 1.17
N ALA A 159 -0.33 -14.00 1.45
CA ALA A 159 0.54 -14.79 2.33
C ALA A 159 -0.01 -14.85 3.76
N ARG A 160 -0.46 -13.71 4.30
CA ARG A 160 -1.13 -13.67 5.61
C ARG A 160 -2.41 -14.48 5.63
N LEU A 161 -3.22 -14.39 4.58
CA LEU A 161 -4.44 -15.17 4.47
C LEU A 161 -4.17 -16.68 4.37
N LEU A 162 -3.09 -17.08 3.68
CA LEU A 162 -2.66 -18.48 3.57
C LEU A 162 -2.13 -19.02 4.90
N LEU A 163 -1.34 -18.23 5.62
CA LEU A 163 -0.73 -18.62 6.90
C LEU A 163 -1.65 -18.42 8.11
N GLY A 164 -2.85 -17.86 7.92
CA GLY A 164 -3.78 -17.56 9.01
C GLY A 164 -3.39 -16.36 9.88
N ASP A 165 -2.36 -15.58 9.52
CA ASP A 165 -1.92 -14.37 10.21
C ASP A 165 -2.83 -13.17 9.87
N THR A 166 -4.11 -13.33 10.17
CA THR A 166 -5.12 -12.29 10.00
C THR A 166 -5.19 -11.43 11.25
N GLY A 167 -4.61 -11.82 12.39
CA GLY A 167 -4.56 -10.98 13.58
C GLY A 167 -5.92 -10.79 14.27
N GLU A 168 -6.86 -11.73 14.11
CA GLU A 168 -7.97 -11.96 15.05
C GLU A 168 -7.57 -12.90 16.19
N ALA A 169 -6.55 -13.74 15.96
CA ALA A 169 -5.81 -14.31 17.06
C ALA A 169 -4.84 -13.23 17.58
N GLU A 170 -4.98 -12.82 18.84
CA GLU A 170 -3.79 -12.75 19.69
C GLU A 170 -3.11 -14.11 19.54
N VAL A 171 -2.25 -14.24 18.54
CA VAL A 171 -1.27 -15.30 18.56
C VAL A 171 -0.43 -14.93 19.76
N SER A 172 -0.71 -15.57 20.89
CA SER A 172 0.28 -15.90 21.90
C SER A 172 1.43 -16.54 21.13
N ARG A 173 2.26 -15.70 20.51
CA ARG A 173 3.52 -16.11 19.94
C ARG A 173 4.34 -16.39 21.18
N GLY A 174 4.32 -17.65 21.61
CA GLY A 174 5.42 -18.19 22.37
C GLY A 174 6.73 -17.77 21.68
N PRO A 175 7.81 -17.60 22.45
CA PRO A 175 9.08 -17.09 21.91
C PRO A 175 9.40 -17.82 20.60
N ILE A 176 9.80 -17.04 19.59
CA ILE A 176 10.29 -17.60 18.32
C ILE A 176 11.35 -18.62 18.71
N PRO A 177 11.19 -19.92 18.40
CA PRO A 177 12.21 -20.89 18.73
C PRO A 177 13.49 -20.45 18.03
N GLU A 178 14.55 -20.24 18.81
CA GLU A 178 15.84 -19.89 18.22
C GLU A 178 16.20 -20.94 17.17
N PRO A 179 16.60 -20.53 15.97
CA PRO A 179 17.07 -21.49 14.98
C PRO A 179 18.22 -22.27 15.61
N ARG A 180 18.15 -23.61 15.60
CA ARG A 180 19.31 -24.45 15.94
C ARG A 180 20.37 -24.20 14.88
N VAL A 181 21.22 -23.23 15.13
CA VAL A 181 22.46 -23.06 14.39
C VAL A 181 23.38 -24.16 14.88
N GLU A 182 23.32 -25.33 14.25
CA GLU A 182 24.43 -26.29 14.36
C GLU A 182 25.64 -25.63 13.72
N CYS A 183 26.45 -24.99 14.56
CA CYS A 183 27.74 -24.49 14.18
C CYS A 183 28.58 -25.70 13.79
N VAL A 184 28.61 -26.03 12.50
CA VAL A 184 29.54 -27.01 11.94
C VAL A 184 30.93 -26.48 12.26
N GLN A 185 31.56 -27.03 13.29
CA GLN A 185 32.94 -26.73 13.65
C GLN A 185 33.83 -27.25 12.52
N GLY A 186 33.96 -26.46 11.46
CA GLY A 186 35.00 -26.63 10.48
C GLY A 186 36.34 -26.51 11.20
N ARG A 187 37.05 -27.63 11.34
CA ARG A 187 38.46 -27.63 11.76
C ARG A 187 39.23 -26.81 10.75
N LEU A 188 39.59 -25.58 11.12
CA LEU A 188 40.64 -24.84 10.43
C LEU A 188 41.94 -25.66 10.54
N PRO A 189 42.67 -25.89 9.44
CA PRO A 189 43.95 -26.60 9.48
C PRO A 189 44.94 -25.77 10.32
N ARG A 190 45.55 -26.42 11.33
CA ARG A 190 46.55 -25.79 12.20
C ARG A 190 47.76 -25.39 11.37
N GLY A 191 47.92 -24.09 11.14
CA GLY A 191 49.16 -23.50 10.65
C GLY A 191 50.31 -23.81 11.61
N SER A 192 51.39 -24.34 11.04
CA SER A 192 52.68 -24.58 11.68
C SER A 192 53.26 -23.28 12.23
N ARG A 193 53.57 -23.26 13.54
CA ARG A 193 54.35 -22.18 14.17
C ARG A 193 55.82 -22.32 13.76
N PRO A 194 56.52 -21.27 13.29
CA PRO A 194 57.96 -21.26 13.31
C PRO A 194 58.45 -20.99 14.74
N GLY A 195 59.44 -21.78 15.17
CA GLY A 195 60.08 -21.67 16.47
C GLY A 195 60.97 -20.43 16.60
N GLY A 196 61.31 -20.10 17.85
CA GLY A 196 62.33 -19.09 18.15
C GLY A 196 62.05 -18.31 19.42
N SER A 197 62.49 -18.84 20.55
CA SER A 197 62.98 -18.09 21.72
C SER A 197 64.27 -18.81 22.13
N PRO A 198 65.28 -18.19 22.76
CA PRO A 198 65.23 -17.16 23.81
C PRO A 198 66.19 -15.98 23.47
N GLY A 199 66.42 -14.93 24.25
CA GLY A 199 66.19 -14.60 25.66
C GLY A 199 66.61 -13.14 25.89
N PRO A 200 66.56 -12.62 27.13
CA PRO A 200 66.70 -11.20 27.41
C PRO A 200 68.11 -10.84 27.89
N GLU A 201 68.68 -9.77 27.33
CA GLU A 201 69.51 -8.74 27.99
C GLU A 201 69.40 -7.43 27.18
#